data_AF-A0A821LG18-F1
#
_entry.id   AF-A0A821LG18-F1
#
_cell.length_a   1.000
_cell.length_b   1.000
_cell.length_c   1.000
_cell.angle_alpha   90.00
_cell.angle_beta   90.00
_cell.angle_gamma   90.00
#
_symmetry.space_group_name_H-M   'P 1'
#
loop_
_entity.id
_entity.type
_entity.pdbx_description
1 polymer ?
#
loop_
_entity_poly.entity_id
_entity_poly.type
_entity_poly.pdbx_seq_one_letter_code
_entity_poly.pdbx_strand_id
1 'polypeptide(L)'
;IETIDEHIFEIISSQLEILNLRNNELVTEKHLTFLIHLYHLREFYFDYNRLESINQLYLPLNLKILSLKNNRLNYINLSILTRLGHLEKLYLSSNKLTQWSSTINNIFPSLEILELDRNYLSVISSLNAPKLKQLNLDENYLGNKIDKKIFSNLPSLERLQLRDNQIESIDINAFRNSRLQALGK
;
A
#
# COMPACT_ATOMS: atom_id res chain seq x y z
N ILE A 1 2.56 22.56 5.43
CA ILE A 1 3.20 22.44 6.77
C ILE A 1 4.51 21.67 6.58
N GLU A 2 5.61 22.16 7.14
CA GLU A 2 6.94 21.53 7.03
C GLU A 2 7.32 20.73 8.28
N THR A 3 6.76 21.09 9.45
CA THR A 3 6.93 20.39 10.73
C THR A 3 5.61 20.40 11.50
N ILE A 4 5.37 19.38 12.32
CA ILE A 4 4.20 19.33 13.19
C ILE A 4 4.70 19.38 14.63
N ASP A 5 4.11 20.26 15.44
CA ASP A 5 4.39 20.27 16.88
C ASP A 5 3.74 19.04 17.52
N GLU A 6 4.57 18.13 18.03
CA GLU A 6 4.12 16.84 18.56
C GLU A 6 3.30 16.99 19.85
N HIS A 7 3.46 18.10 20.60
CA HIS A 7 2.76 18.34 21.86
C HIS A 7 1.24 18.44 21.68
N ILE A 8 0.75 18.82 20.49
CA ILE A 8 -0.69 18.86 20.21
C ILE A 8 -1.31 17.47 20.34
N PHE A 9 -0.54 16.42 20.04
CA PHE A 9 -1.01 15.04 20.07
C PHE A 9 -1.03 14.42 21.47
N GLU A 10 -0.28 14.95 22.42
CA GLU A 10 -0.40 14.54 23.82
C GLU A 10 -1.81 14.81 24.37
N ILE A 11 -2.48 15.85 23.86
CA ILE A 11 -3.80 16.27 24.30
C ILE A 11 -4.93 15.55 23.54
N ILE A 12 -4.77 15.32 22.23
CA ILE A 12 -5.84 14.80 21.36
C ILE A 12 -5.70 13.31 20.99
N SER A 13 -4.60 12.66 21.36
CA SER A 13 -4.28 11.27 20.97
C SER A 13 -5.33 10.24 21.35
N SER A 14 -6.04 10.44 22.46
CA SER A 14 -6.99 9.47 23.01
C SER A 14 -8.32 9.38 22.23
N GLN A 15 -8.62 10.33 21.34
CA GLN A 15 -9.90 10.37 20.61
C GLN A 15 -9.73 10.45 19.09
N LEU A 16 -8.51 10.68 18.60
CA LEU A 16 -8.28 10.94 17.19
C LEU A 16 -8.36 9.65 16.36
N GLU A 17 -9.46 9.48 15.63
CA GLU A 17 -9.65 8.34 14.72
C GLU A 17 -9.20 8.62 13.28
N ILE A 18 -9.23 9.89 12.85
CA ILE A 18 -8.89 10.31 11.49
C ILE A 18 -7.86 11.42 11.56
N LEU A 19 -6.74 11.23 10.87
CA LEU A 19 -5.69 12.23 10.71
C LEU A 19 -5.45 12.48 9.22
N ASN A 20 -5.64 13.73 8.82
CA ASN A 20 -5.42 14.16 7.45
C ASN A 20 -4.30 15.20 7.43
N LEU A 21 -3.18 14.82 6.84
CA LEU A 21 -2.00 15.65 6.62
C LEU A 21 -1.68 15.75 5.12
N ARG A 22 -2.71 15.67 4.27
CA ARG A 22 -2.56 15.85 2.82
C ARG A 22 -2.01 17.23 2.46
N ASN A 23 -1.34 17.32 1.31
CA ASN A 23 -0.85 18.59 0.75
C ASN A 23 0.09 19.35 1.70
N ASN A 24 1.04 18.63 2.27
CA ASN A 24 2.09 19.21 3.10
C ASN A 24 3.47 18.96 2.46
N GLU A 25 4.52 19.45 3.09
CA GLU A 25 5.89 19.35 2.56
C GLU A 25 6.73 18.33 3.33
N LEU A 26 6.08 17.39 4.02
CA LEU A 26 6.74 16.46 4.90
C LEU A 26 7.52 15.43 4.09
N VAL A 27 8.83 15.36 4.34
CA VAL A 27 9.78 14.57 3.53
C VAL A 27 10.13 13.25 4.20
N THR A 28 10.19 13.20 5.53
CA THR A 28 10.82 12.08 6.25
C THR A 28 9.90 11.44 7.28
N GLU A 29 10.10 10.15 7.53
CA GLU A 29 9.44 9.38 8.59
C GLU A 29 9.66 9.99 9.99
N LYS A 30 10.76 10.75 10.19
CA LYS A 30 11.01 11.44 11.47
C LYS A 30 9.96 12.47 11.81
N HIS A 31 9.27 13.02 10.81
CA HIS A 31 8.15 13.94 11.07
C HIS A 31 6.88 13.20 11.49
N LEU A 32 6.89 11.87 11.55
CA LEU A 32 5.75 11.02 11.84
C LEU A 32 5.92 10.21 13.13
N THR A 33 6.96 10.49 13.92
CA THR A 33 7.26 9.77 15.16
C THR A 33 6.10 9.82 16.16
N PHE A 34 5.42 10.96 16.28
CA PHE A 34 4.24 11.11 17.14
C PHE A 34 3.09 10.14 16.85
N LEU A 35 3.00 9.60 15.63
CA LEU A 35 1.91 8.71 15.24
C LEU A 35 1.82 7.46 16.14
N ILE A 36 2.94 7.01 16.72
CA ILE A 36 2.96 5.83 17.60
C ILE A 36 2.07 5.99 18.84
N HIS A 37 1.72 7.22 19.21
CA HIS A 37 0.87 7.55 20.36
C HIS A 37 -0.61 7.66 20.00
N LEU A 38 -0.97 7.64 18.72
CA LEU A 38 -2.36 7.76 18.25
C LEU A 38 -3.05 6.40 18.22
N TYR A 39 -3.24 5.78 19.39
CA TYR A 39 -3.74 4.40 19.51
C TYR A 39 -5.14 4.20 18.94
N HIS A 40 -5.96 5.25 18.85
CA HIS A 40 -7.31 5.18 18.28
C HIS A 40 -7.36 5.51 16.79
N LEU A 41 -6.23 5.85 16.16
CA LEU A 41 -6.19 6.23 14.75
C LEU A 41 -6.53 5.05 13.85
N ARG A 42 -7.55 5.24 13.02
CA ARG A 42 -8.07 4.27 12.05
C ARG A 42 -7.78 4.69 10.63
N GLU A 43 -7.77 5.99 10.35
CA GLU A 43 -7.56 6.51 9.02
C GLU A 43 -6.44 7.54 9.01
N PHE A 44 -5.44 7.28 8.18
CA PHE A 44 -4.33 8.21 7.99
C PHE A 44 -4.16 8.57 6.52
N TYR A 45 -4.33 9.85 6.22
CA TYR A 45 -4.19 10.41 4.89
C TYR A 45 -2.97 11.32 4.83
N PHE A 46 -1.97 10.92 4.05
CA PHE A 46 -0.69 11.61 3.88
C PHE A 46 -0.40 11.92 2.41
N ASP A 47 -1.44 12.00 1.59
CA ASP A 47 -1.29 12.19 0.15
C ASP A 47 -0.64 13.55 -0.18
N TYR A 48 0.01 13.66 -1.33
CA TYR A 48 0.62 14.92 -1.79
C TYR A 48 1.62 15.49 -0.78
N ASN A 49 2.52 14.63 -0.32
CA ASN A 49 3.69 15.00 0.48
C ASN A 49 4.97 14.63 -0.30
N ARG A 50 6.12 14.57 0.39
CA ARG A 50 7.42 14.28 -0.23
C ARG A 50 8.08 13.06 0.40
N LEU A 51 7.31 12.14 0.99
CA LEU A 51 7.84 10.95 1.67
C LEU A 51 8.58 10.03 0.69
N GLU A 52 9.82 9.68 1.00
CA GLU A 52 10.68 8.88 0.11
C GLU A 52 10.75 7.39 0.47
N SER A 53 10.53 7.04 1.76
CA SER A 53 10.60 5.66 2.23
C SER A 53 9.64 5.36 3.38
N ILE A 54 9.41 4.07 3.63
CA ILE A 54 8.87 3.52 4.89
C ILE A 54 9.80 2.41 5.39
N ASN A 55 10.65 2.72 6.36
CA ASN A 55 11.72 1.87 6.85
C ASN A 55 11.51 1.41 8.30
N GLN A 56 10.79 2.19 9.11
CA GLN A 56 10.58 1.94 10.53
C GLN A 56 9.10 1.97 10.91
N LEU A 57 8.75 1.30 12.01
CA LEU A 57 7.39 1.30 12.51
C LEU A 57 7.12 2.60 13.26
N TYR A 58 6.49 3.54 12.58
CA TYR A 58 5.87 4.72 13.19
C TYR A 58 4.35 4.76 13.02
N LEU A 59 3.77 3.77 12.32
CA LEU A 59 2.34 3.73 12.03
C LEU A 59 1.54 3.07 13.17
N PRO A 60 0.37 3.62 13.55
CA PRO A 60 -0.50 3.02 14.55
C PRO A 60 -1.03 1.66 14.08
N LEU A 61 -1.02 0.67 14.98
CA LEU A 61 -1.39 -0.71 14.64
C LEU A 61 -2.90 -0.89 14.35
N ASN A 62 -3.73 0.06 14.78
CA ASN A 62 -5.19 0.03 14.59
C ASN A 62 -5.65 0.67 13.27
N LEU A 63 -4.72 1.09 12.40
CA LEU A 63 -5.05 1.64 11.10
C LEU A 63 -5.85 0.66 10.24
N LYS A 64 -6.94 1.15 9.67
CA LYS A 64 -7.78 0.52 8.66
C LYS A 64 -7.52 1.09 7.27
N ILE A 65 -7.23 2.38 7.18
CA ILE A 65 -6.97 3.08 5.92
C ILE A 65 -5.65 3.82 6.01
N LEU A 66 -4.76 3.55 5.07
CA LEU A 66 -3.51 4.28 4.89
C LEU A 66 -3.43 4.79 3.45
N SER A 67 -3.40 6.10 3.30
CA SER A 67 -3.25 6.75 2.00
C SER A 67 -1.96 7.55 1.95
N LEU A 68 -1.10 7.19 0.99
CA LEU A 68 0.21 7.79 0.75
C LEU A 68 0.35 8.16 -0.74
N LYS A 69 -0.75 8.44 -1.43
CA LYS A 69 -0.77 8.76 -2.85
C LYS A 69 0.06 10.00 -3.15
N ASN A 70 0.62 10.11 -4.34
CA ASN A 70 1.36 11.31 -4.76
C ASN A 70 2.48 11.69 -3.77
N ASN A 71 3.27 10.71 -3.35
CA ASN A 71 4.51 10.92 -2.60
C ASN A 71 5.71 10.59 -3.51
N ARG A 72 6.89 10.38 -2.92
CA ARG A 72 8.12 10.05 -3.64
C ARG A 72 8.64 8.68 -3.22
N LEU A 73 7.76 7.80 -2.73
CA LEU A 73 8.13 6.52 -2.15
C LEU A 73 8.85 5.68 -3.19
N ASN A 74 10.14 5.43 -2.98
CA ASN A 74 10.95 4.55 -3.81
C ASN A 74 11.22 3.20 -3.12
N TYR A 75 10.96 3.12 -1.81
CA TYR A 75 11.15 1.92 -1.02
C TYR A 75 10.12 1.83 0.10
N ILE A 76 9.58 0.63 0.31
CA ILE A 76 8.70 0.29 1.43
C ILE A 76 9.18 -1.04 1.99
N ASN A 77 9.50 -1.06 3.28
CA ASN A 77 9.69 -2.29 4.01
C ASN A 77 8.32 -2.93 4.30
N LEU A 78 7.91 -3.88 3.46
CA LEU A 78 6.60 -4.54 3.55
C LEU A 78 6.36 -5.24 4.90
N SER A 79 7.42 -5.63 5.63
CA SER A 79 7.26 -6.24 6.96
C SER A 79 6.57 -5.31 7.96
N ILE A 80 6.71 -3.99 7.78
CA ILE A 80 6.04 -2.98 8.60
C ILE A 80 4.56 -2.91 8.27
N LEU A 81 4.21 -2.84 6.98
CA LEU A 81 2.82 -2.74 6.57
C LEU A 81 2.04 -4.02 6.91
N THR A 82 2.68 -5.19 6.85
CA THR A 82 2.04 -6.47 7.24
C THR A 82 1.79 -6.60 8.74
N ARG A 83 2.43 -5.77 9.58
CA ARG A 83 2.10 -5.69 11.03
C ARG A 83 0.83 -4.90 11.31
N LEU A 84 0.35 -4.12 10.34
CA LEU A 84 -0.93 -3.43 10.43
C LEU A 84 -2.07 -4.43 10.17
N GLY A 85 -2.31 -5.31 11.15
CA GLY A 85 -3.23 -6.45 11.01
C GLY A 85 -4.69 -6.05 10.74
N HIS A 86 -5.04 -4.79 11.01
CA HIS A 86 -6.37 -4.22 10.76
C HIS A 86 -6.44 -3.41 9.45
N LEU A 87 -5.35 -3.30 8.68
CA LEU A 87 -5.32 -2.50 7.46
C LEU A 87 -6.19 -3.14 6.39
N GLU A 88 -7.24 -2.42 5.99
CA GLU A 88 -8.23 -2.83 4.99
C GLU A 88 -7.95 -2.17 3.64
N LYS A 89 -7.41 -0.95 3.62
CA LYS A 89 -7.17 -0.18 2.39
C LYS A 89 -5.79 0.47 2.42
N LEU A 90 -5.00 0.19 1.39
CA LEU A 90 -3.67 0.75 1.20
C LEU A 90 -3.57 1.42 -0.17
N TYR A 91 -3.31 2.72 -0.14
CA TYR A 91 -3.22 3.53 -1.34
C TYR A 91 -1.80 4.08 -1.53
N LEU A 92 -1.15 3.62 -2.60
CA LEU A 92 0.23 3.95 -2.96
C LEU A 92 0.35 4.49 -4.39
N SER A 93 -0.77 4.85 -5.02
CA SER A 93 -0.81 5.39 -6.37
C SER A 93 0.11 6.59 -6.56
N SER A 94 0.71 6.73 -7.74
CA SER A 94 1.56 7.89 -8.09
C SER A 94 2.74 8.06 -7.12
N ASN A 95 3.56 7.02 -7.00
CA ASN A 95 4.81 7.02 -6.24
C ASN A 95 5.98 6.62 -7.15
N LYS A 96 7.14 6.26 -6.57
CA LYS A 96 8.37 5.90 -7.30
C LYS A 96 8.80 4.45 -7.07
N LEU A 97 7.87 3.57 -6.70
CA LEU A 97 8.18 2.19 -6.35
C LEU A 97 8.62 1.43 -7.59
N THR A 98 9.76 0.75 -7.53
CA THR A 98 10.28 -0.07 -8.64
C THR A 98 10.05 -1.56 -8.44
N GLN A 99 9.77 -1.97 -7.20
CA GLN A 99 9.54 -3.36 -6.86
C GLN A 99 8.49 -3.50 -5.74
N TRP A 100 7.75 -4.59 -5.81
CA TRP A 100 6.90 -5.09 -4.73
C TRP A 100 7.35 -6.51 -4.37
N SER A 101 8.38 -6.57 -3.53
CA SER A 101 9.04 -7.83 -3.14
C SER A 101 8.68 -8.21 -1.70
N SER A 102 7.68 -9.07 -1.55
CA SER A 102 7.27 -9.71 -0.31
C SER A 102 7.96 -11.07 -0.14
N THR A 103 8.38 -11.36 1.08
CA THR A 103 8.75 -12.72 1.48
C THR A 103 7.50 -13.54 1.80
N ILE A 104 7.61 -14.86 1.90
CA ILE A 104 6.47 -15.74 2.20
C ILE A 104 5.78 -15.40 3.54
N ASN A 105 6.51 -14.76 4.46
CA ASN A 105 6.03 -14.34 5.78
C ASN A 105 5.28 -12.99 5.75
N ASN A 106 5.32 -12.26 4.63
CA ASN A 106 4.60 -10.99 4.48
C ASN A 106 3.15 -11.26 4.10
N ILE A 107 2.28 -11.40 5.10
CA ILE A 107 0.83 -11.60 4.93
C ILE A 107 0.09 -10.31 5.28
N PHE A 108 -0.81 -9.88 4.41
CA PHE A 108 -1.76 -8.81 4.68
C PHE A 108 -3.12 -9.41 5.06
N PRO A 109 -3.39 -9.66 6.35
CA PRO A 109 -4.51 -10.51 6.78
C PRO A 109 -5.90 -9.88 6.55
N SER A 110 -5.96 -8.55 6.51
CA SER A 110 -7.22 -7.80 6.43
C SER A 110 -7.35 -6.94 5.17
N LEU A 111 -6.31 -6.86 4.34
CA LEU A 111 -6.26 -5.95 3.20
C LEU A 111 -7.28 -6.36 2.14
N GLU A 112 -8.17 -5.44 1.79
CA GLU A 112 -9.23 -5.62 0.80
C GLU A 112 -8.96 -4.84 -0.49
N ILE A 113 -8.30 -3.68 -0.38
CA ILE A 113 -7.98 -2.79 -1.51
C ILE A 113 -6.50 -2.43 -1.48
N LEU A 114 -5.83 -2.63 -2.61
CA LEU A 114 -4.45 -2.21 -2.85
C LEU A 114 -4.37 -1.45 -4.16
N GLU A 115 -3.96 -0.18 -4.10
CA GLU A 115 -3.68 0.63 -5.28
C GLU A 115 -2.18 0.92 -5.37
N LEU A 116 -1.58 0.42 -6.45
CA LEU A 116 -0.16 0.56 -6.79
C LEU A 116 0.02 1.19 -8.18
N ASP A 117 -1.05 1.73 -8.77
CA ASP A 117 -1.03 2.33 -10.09
C ASP A 117 -0.08 3.53 -10.17
N ARG A 118 0.40 3.83 -11.38
CA ARG A 118 1.30 4.98 -11.63
C ARG A 118 2.56 4.92 -10.77
N ASN A 119 3.19 3.75 -10.73
CA ASN A 119 4.51 3.55 -10.14
C ASN A 119 5.49 3.12 -11.24
N TYR A 120 6.66 2.64 -10.86
CA TYR A 120 7.68 2.14 -11.79
C TYR A 120 7.92 0.64 -11.59
N LEU A 121 6.90 -0.10 -11.14
CA LEU A 121 7.05 -1.50 -10.75
C LEU A 121 7.45 -2.34 -11.96
N SER A 122 8.64 -2.92 -11.92
CA SER A 122 9.11 -3.92 -12.90
C SER A 122 9.22 -5.31 -12.32
N VAL A 123 9.20 -5.42 -10.99
CA VAL A 123 9.24 -6.69 -10.27
C VAL A 123 8.11 -6.73 -9.26
N ILE A 124 7.26 -7.74 -9.38
CA ILE A 124 6.22 -8.06 -8.40
C ILE A 124 6.36 -9.54 -8.01
N SER A 125 6.55 -9.78 -6.72
CA SER A 125 6.61 -11.11 -6.14
C SER A 125 5.19 -11.63 -5.83
N SER A 126 5.07 -12.82 -5.22
CA SER A 126 3.76 -13.31 -4.76
C SER A 126 3.17 -12.35 -3.72
N LEU A 127 1.99 -11.79 -4.01
CA LEU A 127 1.20 -11.06 -3.02
C LEU A 127 0.43 -12.05 -2.16
N ASN A 128 0.57 -11.95 -0.84
CA ASN A 128 -0.19 -12.77 0.11
C ASN A 128 -1.19 -11.89 0.87
N ALA A 129 -2.42 -11.84 0.36
CA ALA A 129 -3.49 -11.01 0.90
C ALA A 129 -4.83 -11.74 0.72
N PRO A 130 -5.21 -12.64 1.65
CA PRO A 130 -6.33 -13.55 1.45
C PRO A 130 -7.69 -12.87 1.30
N LYS A 131 -7.83 -11.64 1.81
CA LYS A 131 -9.06 -10.84 1.73
C LYS A 131 -9.04 -9.80 0.61
N LEU A 132 -7.97 -9.72 -0.19
CA LEU A 132 -7.84 -8.70 -1.23
C LEU A 132 -8.91 -8.92 -2.29
N LYS A 133 -9.75 -7.90 -2.50
CA LYS A 133 -10.84 -7.90 -3.50
C LYS A 133 -10.47 -7.09 -4.72
N GLN A 134 -9.69 -6.01 -4.55
CA GLN A 134 -9.33 -5.09 -5.61
C GLN A 134 -7.83 -4.82 -5.60
N LEU A 135 -7.20 -5.02 -6.77
CA LEU A 135 -5.80 -4.72 -7.01
C LEU A 135 -5.69 -3.86 -8.27
N ASN A 136 -5.15 -2.66 -8.11
CA ASN A 136 -4.83 -1.78 -9.23
C ASN A 136 -3.31 -1.71 -9.42
N LEU A 137 -2.85 -2.15 -10.58
CA LEU A 137 -1.45 -2.10 -11.02
C LEU A 137 -1.31 -1.32 -12.34
N ASP A 138 -2.35 -0.60 -12.79
CA ASP A 138 -2.34 0.20 -14.03
C ASP A 138 -1.10 1.13 -14.09
N GLU A 139 -0.59 1.40 -15.29
CA GLU A 139 0.51 2.35 -15.51
C GLU A 139 1.78 2.00 -14.70
N ASN A 140 2.31 0.79 -14.90
CA ASN A 140 3.58 0.30 -14.33
C ASN A 140 4.44 -0.36 -15.44
N TYR A 141 5.50 -1.09 -15.10
CA TYR A 141 6.44 -1.70 -16.04
C TYR A 141 6.64 -3.20 -15.78
N LEU A 142 5.56 -3.91 -15.42
CA LEU A 142 5.62 -5.32 -14.99
C LEU A 142 6.19 -6.27 -16.07
N GLY A 143 6.33 -5.78 -17.29
CA GLY A 143 7.02 -6.46 -18.39
C GLY A 143 6.11 -7.40 -19.17
N ASN A 144 6.70 -8.13 -20.10
CA ASN A 144 5.94 -8.81 -21.14
C ASN A 144 5.17 -10.05 -20.65
N LYS A 145 5.55 -10.63 -19.51
CA LYS A 145 4.99 -11.91 -19.02
C LYS A 145 4.65 -11.86 -17.54
N ILE A 146 3.42 -12.21 -17.21
CA ILE A 146 2.96 -12.37 -15.82
C ILE A 146 2.93 -13.84 -15.44
N ASP A 147 3.73 -14.23 -14.45
CA ASP A 147 3.78 -15.57 -13.88
C ASP A 147 2.59 -15.84 -12.95
N LYS A 148 2.11 -17.09 -12.94
CA LYS A 148 0.97 -17.52 -12.11
C LYS A 148 1.15 -17.30 -10.60
N LYS A 149 2.39 -17.28 -10.11
CA LYS A 149 2.71 -17.16 -8.68
C LYS A 149 2.41 -15.77 -8.11
N ILE A 150 2.33 -14.74 -8.95
CA ILE A 150 2.11 -13.37 -8.48
C ILE A 150 0.76 -13.25 -7.76
N PHE A 151 -0.28 -13.88 -8.32
CA PHE A 151 -1.66 -13.78 -7.83
C PHE A 151 -2.18 -15.06 -7.16
N SER A 152 -1.33 -16.08 -6.97
CA SER A 152 -1.77 -17.40 -6.48
C SER A 152 -2.35 -17.38 -5.06
N ASN A 153 -1.99 -16.38 -4.25
CA ASN A 153 -2.41 -16.22 -2.85
C ASN A 153 -3.45 -15.10 -2.66
N LEU A 154 -4.28 -14.85 -3.69
CA LEU A 154 -5.35 -13.86 -3.68
C LEU A 154 -6.73 -14.52 -3.93
N PRO A 155 -7.20 -15.42 -3.04
CA PRO A 155 -8.42 -16.19 -3.23
C PRO A 155 -9.72 -15.37 -3.28
N SER A 156 -9.69 -14.15 -2.75
CA SER A 156 -10.84 -13.24 -2.75
C SER A 156 -10.80 -12.20 -3.86
N LEU A 157 -9.81 -12.24 -4.77
CA LEU A 157 -9.62 -11.19 -5.77
C LEU A 157 -10.78 -11.18 -6.77
N GLU A 158 -11.44 -10.04 -6.91
CA GLU A 158 -12.59 -9.82 -7.79
C GLU A 158 -12.26 -8.89 -8.96
N ARG A 159 -11.41 -7.88 -8.73
CA ARG A 159 -11.05 -6.86 -9.72
C ARG A 159 -9.54 -6.70 -9.79
N LEU A 160 -9.02 -6.79 -11.01
CA LEU A 160 -7.61 -6.59 -11.31
C LEU A 160 -7.46 -5.63 -12.49
N GLN A 161 -6.60 -4.64 -12.35
CA GLN A 161 -6.29 -3.67 -13.40
C GLN A 161 -4.78 -3.73 -13.69
N LEU A 162 -4.43 -3.95 -14.96
CA LEU A 162 -3.08 -4.18 -15.50
C LEU A 162 -2.84 -3.37 -16.79
N ARG A 163 -3.63 -2.34 -17.05
CA ARG A 163 -3.49 -1.49 -18.23
C ARG A 163 -2.13 -0.80 -18.23
N ASP A 164 -1.61 -0.52 -19.42
CA ASP A 164 -0.38 0.23 -19.62
C ASP A 164 0.84 -0.35 -18.85
N ASN A 165 0.95 -1.69 -18.83
CA ASN A 165 2.06 -2.43 -18.20
C ASN A 165 3.02 -3.13 -19.19
N GLN A 166 2.78 -2.97 -20.50
CA GLN A 166 3.52 -3.65 -21.57
C GLN A 166 3.40 -5.19 -21.53
N ILE A 167 2.31 -5.72 -20.96
CA ILE A 167 2.09 -7.16 -20.81
C ILE A 167 1.63 -7.77 -22.13
N GLU A 168 2.46 -8.63 -22.72
CA GLU A 168 2.12 -9.41 -23.89
C GLU A 168 1.28 -10.63 -23.51
N SER A 169 1.67 -11.36 -22.46
CA SER A 169 1.03 -12.61 -22.05
C SER A 169 0.89 -12.75 -20.53
N ILE A 170 -0.15 -13.44 -20.10
CA ILE A 170 -0.39 -13.82 -18.70
C ILE A 170 -0.50 -15.34 -18.66
N ASP A 171 0.14 -16.00 -17.70
CA ASP A 171 0.02 -17.45 -17.51
C ASP A 171 -1.46 -17.84 -17.35
N ILE A 172 -1.90 -18.87 -18.07
CA ILE A 172 -3.28 -19.35 -18.06
C ILE A 172 -3.78 -19.77 -16.66
N ASN A 173 -2.86 -20.13 -15.76
CA ASN A 173 -3.16 -20.50 -14.38
C ASN A 173 -3.05 -19.35 -13.38
N ALA A 174 -2.73 -18.13 -13.81
CA ALA A 174 -2.51 -17.00 -12.90
C ALA A 174 -3.72 -16.68 -12.03
N PHE A 175 -4.93 -16.98 -12.51
CA PHE A 175 -6.18 -16.65 -11.83
C PHE A 175 -6.94 -17.88 -11.33
N ARG A 176 -6.36 -19.09 -11.40
CA ARG A 176 -7.04 -20.36 -11.11
C ARG A 176 -7.68 -20.42 -9.72
N ASN A 177 -7.08 -19.73 -8.75
CA ASN A 177 -7.53 -19.73 -7.36
C ASN A 177 -8.27 -18.44 -6.97
N SER A 178 -8.55 -17.54 -7.90
CA SER A 178 -9.20 -16.25 -7.64
C SER A 178 -10.70 -16.27 -7.96
N ARG A 179 -11.42 -15.22 -7.54
CA ARG A 179 -12.83 -14.97 -7.88
C ARG A 179 -12.96 -13.86 -8.92
N LEU A 180 -12.00 -13.78 -9.84
CA LEU A 180 -11.85 -12.63 -10.73
C LEU A 180 -13.10 -12.46 -11.61
N GLN A 181 -13.73 -11.29 -11.50
CA GLN A 181 -14.93 -10.91 -12.25
C GLN A 181 -14.62 -9.83 -13.29
N ALA A 182 -13.63 -8.98 -13.02
CA ALA A 182 -13.21 -7.92 -13.94
C ALA A 182 -11.68 -7.89 -14.07
N LEU A 183 -11.21 -7.90 -15.32
CA LEU A 183 -9.81 -7.73 -15.69
C LEU A 183 -9.69 -6.55 -16.67
N GLY A 184 -9.02 -5.49 -16.26
CA GLY A 184 -8.57 -4.43 -17.15
C GLY A 184 -7.15 -4.75 -17.63
N LYS A 185 -6.91 -4.82 -18.94
CA LYS A 185 -5.60 -5.01 -19.57
C LYS A 185 -5.44 -3.98 -20.67
#